data_AF-A8LLD6-F1
#
_entry.id   AF-A8LLD6-F1
#
_cell.length_a   1.000
_cell.length_b   1.000
_cell.length_c   1.000
_cell.angle_alpha   90.00
_cell.angle_beta   90.00
_cell.angle_gamma   90.00
#
_symmetry.space_group_name_H-M   'P 1'
#
loop_
_entity.id
_entity.type
_entity.pdbx_description
1 polymer ?
#
loop_
_entity_poly.entity_id
_entity_poly.type
_entity_poly.pdbx_seq_one_letter_code
_entity_poly.pdbx_strand_id
1 'polypeptide(L)'
;MSWLRVIAGLFSRTVLALLLVASMSLTVLSLTVSGVQVALSGALSAAGMTTIAAREAAAAQTRRTAAKRVAQQTSERVTRRVTRAAARNSSSVVAEAVPFLGVAVIAGALAYDIKDTCDTARDMAGLEAAASTDGDPQAAFDAAVAAFDCADLIPEVETLPDRATIWNAMSEAPQQAWESATGYYEGLPDWDPSVPLGWMQGKLGDLYGWISGGAPAGAE
;
A
#
# COMPACT_ATOMS: atom_id res chain seq x y z
N MET A 1 -19.58 -74.88 -8.11
CA MET A 1 -18.53 -74.09 -8.79
C MET A 1 -19.06 -72.92 -9.65
N SER A 2 -20.29 -72.95 -10.19
CA SER A 2 -20.86 -71.84 -10.99
C SER A 2 -21.07 -70.54 -10.18
N TRP A 3 -21.61 -70.63 -8.96
CA TRP A 3 -21.94 -69.46 -8.13
C TRP A 3 -20.75 -68.59 -7.70
N LEU A 4 -19.57 -69.19 -7.47
CA LEU A 4 -18.36 -68.46 -7.06
C LEU A 4 -17.81 -67.57 -8.19
N ARG A 5 -17.99 -67.96 -9.45
CA ARG A 5 -17.58 -67.15 -10.62
C ARG A 5 -18.49 -65.94 -10.83
N VAL A 6 -19.78 -66.09 -10.53
CA VAL A 6 -20.76 -65.00 -10.61
C VAL A 6 -20.51 -63.95 -9.52
N ILE A 7 -20.27 -64.38 -8.27
CA ILE A 7 -19.96 -63.47 -7.16
C ILE A 7 -18.64 -62.74 -7.39
N ALA A 8 -17.60 -63.44 -7.85
CA ALA A 8 -16.31 -62.81 -8.18
C ALA A 8 -16.41 -61.78 -9.32
N GLY A 9 -17.24 -62.07 -10.34
CA GLY A 9 -17.49 -61.13 -11.43
C GLY A 9 -18.31 -59.91 -11.01
N LEU A 10 -19.28 -60.08 -10.11
CA LEU A 10 -20.08 -58.97 -9.57
C LEU A 10 -19.23 -58.05 -8.69
N PHE A 11 -18.36 -58.64 -7.86
CA PHE A 11 -17.45 -57.91 -6.98
C PHE A 11 -16.40 -57.11 -7.78
N SER A 12 -15.84 -57.70 -8.84
CA SER A 12 -14.92 -56.99 -9.73
C SER A 12 -15.59 -55.79 -10.41
N ARG A 13 -16.85 -55.94 -10.85
CA ARG A 13 -17.62 -54.86 -11.49
C ARG A 13 -17.92 -53.71 -10.54
N THR A 14 -18.30 -53.99 -9.30
CA THR A 14 -18.60 -52.93 -8.31
C THR A 14 -17.35 -52.19 -7.87
N VAL A 15 -16.23 -52.89 -7.65
CA VAL A 15 -14.94 -52.27 -7.31
C VAL A 15 -14.44 -51.36 -8.44
N LEU A 16 -14.55 -51.81 -9.69
CA LEU A 16 -14.09 -51.05 -10.85
C LEU A 16 -14.96 -49.80 -11.09
N ALA A 17 -16.27 -49.90 -10.85
CA ALA A 17 -17.18 -48.75 -10.88
C ALA A 17 -16.86 -47.71 -9.80
N LEU A 18 -16.57 -48.16 -8.56
CA LEU A 18 -16.19 -47.26 -7.46
C LEU A 18 -14.87 -46.53 -7.75
N LEU A 19 -13.87 -47.22 -8.32
CA LEU A 19 -12.60 -46.59 -8.70
C LEU A 19 -12.78 -45.53 -9.80
N LEU A 20 -13.66 -45.77 -10.78
CA LEU A 20 -13.96 -44.80 -11.82
C LEU A 20 -14.68 -43.57 -11.27
N VAL A 21 -15.66 -43.77 -10.39
CA VAL A 21 -16.38 -42.66 -9.74
C VAL A 21 -15.43 -41.85 -8.86
N ALA A 22 -14.53 -42.51 -8.13
CA ALA A 22 -13.50 -41.84 -7.33
C ALA A 22 -12.52 -41.04 -8.21
N SER A 23 -12.11 -41.59 -9.36
CA SER A 23 -11.25 -40.89 -10.33
C SER A 23 -11.91 -39.63 -10.90
N MET A 24 -13.17 -39.72 -11.34
CA MET A 24 -13.91 -38.57 -11.86
C MET A 24 -14.15 -37.51 -10.80
N SER A 25 -14.57 -37.90 -9.58
CA SER A 25 -14.77 -36.94 -8.49
C SER A 25 -13.47 -36.25 -8.07
N LEU A 26 -12.34 -36.94 -8.12
CA LEU A 26 -11.02 -36.34 -7.88
C LEU A 26 -10.65 -35.31 -8.95
N THR A 27 -10.97 -35.54 -10.23
CA THR A 27 -10.76 -34.53 -11.29
C THR A 27 -11.63 -33.29 -11.08
N VAL A 28 -12.89 -33.45 -10.68
CA VAL A 28 -13.80 -32.32 -10.39
C VAL A 28 -13.31 -31.51 -9.19
N LEU A 29 -12.86 -32.17 -8.11
CA LEU A 29 -12.27 -31.49 -6.95
C LEU A 29 -10.97 -30.77 -7.28
N SER A 30 -10.13 -31.35 -8.16
CA SER A 30 -8.88 -30.75 -8.61
C SER A 30 -9.10 -29.44 -9.36
N LEU A 31 -10.18 -29.31 -10.14
CA LEU A 31 -10.46 -28.08 -10.88
C LEU A 31 -11.11 -27.00 -10.01
N THR A 32 -11.80 -27.39 -8.94
CA THR A 32 -12.58 -26.46 -8.10
C THR A 32 -11.82 -25.94 -6.89
N VAL A 33 -10.80 -26.66 -6.40
CA VAL A 33 -10.08 -26.29 -5.18
C VAL A 33 -8.57 -26.29 -5.41
N SER A 34 -7.98 -25.09 -5.46
CA SER A 34 -6.54 -24.83 -5.69
C SER A 34 -5.59 -25.45 -4.64
N GLY A 35 -6.11 -26.19 -3.65
CA GLY A 35 -5.34 -26.86 -2.58
C GLY A 35 -5.33 -28.39 -2.64
N VAL A 36 -6.20 -29.02 -3.44
CA VAL A 36 -6.32 -30.50 -3.48
C VAL A 36 -5.07 -31.15 -4.07
N GLN A 37 -4.49 -30.53 -5.11
CA GLN A 37 -3.22 -30.96 -5.72
C GLN A 37 -2.05 -30.98 -4.73
N VAL A 38 -2.03 -30.04 -3.78
CA VAL A 38 -0.98 -29.93 -2.74
C VAL A 38 -1.17 -31.01 -1.68
N ALA A 39 -2.40 -31.25 -1.23
CA ALA A 39 -2.71 -32.31 -0.28
C ALA A 39 -2.42 -33.71 -0.86
N LEU A 40 -2.75 -33.93 -2.13
CA LEU A 40 -2.48 -35.18 -2.83
C LEU A 40 -0.97 -35.42 -3.00
N SER A 41 -0.23 -34.38 -3.39
CA SER A 41 1.23 -34.44 -3.54
C SER A 41 1.95 -34.70 -2.21
N GLY A 42 1.44 -34.12 -1.11
CA GLY A 42 1.93 -34.37 0.24
C GLY A 42 1.71 -35.82 0.69
N ALA A 43 0.52 -36.38 0.43
CA ALA A 43 0.20 -37.77 0.75
C ALA A 43 1.01 -38.78 -0.09
N LEU A 44 1.19 -38.52 -1.40
CA LEU A 44 2.00 -39.34 -2.30
C LEU A 44 3.49 -39.31 -1.94
N SER A 45 3.99 -38.15 -1.50
CA SER A 45 5.36 -38.01 -0.99
C SER A 45 5.57 -38.78 0.32
N ALA A 46 4.58 -38.75 1.23
CA ALA A 46 4.60 -39.56 2.46
C ALA A 46 4.55 -41.07 2.19
N ALA A 47 3.95 -41.47 1.06
CA ALA A 47 3.96 -42.85 0.57
C ALA A 47 5.26 -43.24 -0.18
N GLY A 48 6.25 -42.34 -0.25
CA GLY A 48 7.55 -42.61 -0.89
C GLY A 48 7.56 -42.52 -2.42
N MET A 49 6.45 -42.12 -3.05
CA MET A 49 6.39 -41.89 -4.49
C MET A 49 6.91 -40.49 -4.82
N THR A 50 8.23 -40.35 -4.91
CA THR A 50 8.87 -39.10 -5.32
C THR A 50 8.74 -38.92 -6.82
N THR A 51 7.65 -38.30 -7.28
CA THR A 51 7.53 -37.88 -8.68
C THR A 51 8.17 -36.49 -8.85
N ILE A 52 8.78 -36.23 -10.00
CA ILE A 52 9.37 -34.92 -10.33
C ILE A 52 8.29 -33.83 -10.25
N ALA A 53 7.07 -34.14 -10.73
CA ALA A 53 5.92 -33.25 -10.66
C ALA A 53 5.51 -32.86 -9.23
N ALA A 54 5.58 -33.79 -8.26
CA ALA A 54 5.26 -33.49 -6.86
C ALA A 54 6.32 -32.57 -6.21
N ARG A 55 7.61 -32.74 -6.55
CA ARG A 55 8.68 -31.85 -6.08
C ARG A 55 8.54 -30.45 -6.67
N GLU A 56 8.20 -30.35 -7.94
CA GLU A 56 7.97 -29.09 -8.62
C GLU A 56 6.75 -28.35 -8.06
N ALA A 57 5.64 -29.07 -7.79
CA ALA A 57 4.47 -28.50 -7.15
C ALA A 57 4.75 -28.03 -5.71
N ALA A 58 5.54 -28.78 -4.93
CA ALA A 58 5.96 -28.37 -3.59
C ALA A 58 6.91 -27.16 -3.60
N ALA A 59 7.83 -27.10 -4.58
CA ALA A 59 8.70 -25.95 -4.79
C ALA A 59 7.90 -24.71 -5.20
N ALA A 60 6.96 -24.85 -6.12
CA ALA A 60 6.05 -23.77 -6.53
C ALA A 60 5.20 -23.26 -5.35
N GLN A 61 4.72 -24.15 -4.48
CA GLN A 61 3.96 -23.77 -3.29
C GLN A 61 4.82 -23.01 -2.26
N THR A 62 6.07 -23.46 -2.08
CA THR A 62 7.04 -22.77 -1.20
C THR A 62 7.33 -21.36 -1.73
N ARG A 63 7.55 -21.21 -3.04
CA ARG A 63 7.75 -19.92 -3.71
C ARG A 63 6.54 -19.00 -3.55
N ARG A 64 5.32 -19.50 -3.76
CA ARG A 64 4.08 -18.73 -3.55
C ARG A 64 3.94 -18.23 -2.11
N THR A 65 4.37 -19.04 -1.14
CA THR A 65 4.32 -18.67 0.28
C THR A 65 5.36 -17.59 0.60
N ALA A 66 6.57 -17.71 0.03
CA ALA A 66 7.61 -16.69 0.15
C ALA A 66 7.18 -15.36 -0.49
N ALA A 67 6.65 -15.39 -1.73
CA ALA A 67 6.12 -14.20 -2.41
C ALA A 67 4.98 -13.55 -1.61
N LYS A 68 4.07 -14.34 -1.02
CA LYS A 68 3.03 -13.81 -0.12
C LYS A 68 3.61 -13.12 1.11
N ARG A 69 4.67 -13.64 1.70
CA ARG A 69 5.34 -13.02 2.86
C ARG A 69 5.98 -11.69 2.46
N VAL A 70 6.66 -11.63 1.32
CA VAL A 70 7.23 -10.39 0.78
C VAL A 70 6.13 -9.34 0.53
N ALA A 71 5.00 -9.78 -0.06
CA ALA A 71 3.85 -8.90 -0.26
C ALA A 71 3.28 -8.38 1.06
N GLN A 72 3.10 -9.24 2.08
CA GLN A 72 2.61 -8.84 3.40
C GLN A 72 3.53 -7.83 4.08
N GLN A 73 4.84 -8.08 4.09
CA GLN A 73 5.83 -7.17 4.67
C GLN A 73 5.87 -5.83 3.94
N THR A 74 5.70 -5.85 2.63
CA THR A 74 5.64 -4.63 1.81
C THR A 74 4.38 -3.82 2.12
N SER A 75 3.22 -4.47 2.17
CA SER A 75 1.96 -3.84 2.54
C SER A 75 2.00 -3.21 3.94
N GLU A 76 2.62 -3.87 4.92
CA GLU A 76 2.78 -3.33 6.27
C GLU A 76 3.67 -2.07 6.27
N ARG A 77 4.80 -2.09 5.54
CA ARG A 77 5.69 -0.94 5.38
C ARG A 77 4.98 0.25 4.74
N VAL A 78 4.26 0.02 3.64
CA VAL A 78 3.49 1.06 2.94
C VAL A 78 2.40 1.63 3.85
N THR A 79 1.62 0.78 4.51
CA THR A 79 0.56 1.21 5.44
C THR A 79 1.12 2.08 6.57
N ARG A 80 2.28 1.72 7.11
CA ARG A 80 2.95 2.50 8.16
C ARG A 80 3.45 3.85 7.67
N ARG A 81 3.87 3.98 6.40
CA ARG A 81 4.23 5.27 5.79
C ARG A 81 2.99 6.13 5.56
N VAL A 82 1.96 5.58 4.94
CA VAL A 82 0.69 6.29 4.65
C VAL A 82 0.05 6.84 5.93
N THR A 83 -0.02 6.05 7.00
CA THR A 83 -0.59 6.51 8.28
C THR A 83 0.20 7.67 8.91
N ARG A 84 1.53 7.66 8.78
CA ARG A 84 2.38 8.78 9.25
C ARG A 84 2.21 10.03 8.38
N ALA A 85 2.16 9.86 7.06
CA ALA A 85 1.91 10.96 6.12
C ALA A 85 0.54 11.60 6.39
N ALA A 86 -0.50 10.78 6.55
CA ALA A 86 -1.85 11.25 6.89
C ALA A 86 -1.88 12.02 8.21
N ALA A 87 -1.19 11.53 9.25
CA ALA A 87 -1.09 12.23 10.54
C ALA A 87 -0.37 13.59 10.40
N ARG A 88 0.71 13.66 9.61
CA ARG A 88 1.45 14.90 9.36
C ARG A 88 0.61 15.92 8.59
N ASN A 89 -0.03 15.52 7.49
CA ASN A 89 -0.89 16.39 6.69
C ASN A 89 -2.13 16.86 7.49
N SER A 90 -2.70 16.02 8.35
CA SER A 90 -3.79 16.46 9.23
C SER A 90 -3.33 17.50 10.27
N SER A 91 -2.08 17.39 10.75
CA SER A 91 -1.50 18.35 11.69
C SER A 91 -0.97 19.63 11.03
N SER A 92 -0.67 19.61 9.72
CA SER A 92 -0.13 20.78 9.01
C SER A 92 -1.18 21.86 8.78
N VAL A 93 -2.46 21.50 8.69
CA VAL A 93 -3.59 22.44 8.50
C VAL A 93 -3.60 23.56 9.54
N VAL A 94 -3.23 23.27 10.79
CA VAL A 94 -3.18 24.27 11.87
C VAL A 94 -1.94 25.16 11.77
N ALA A 95 -0.82 24.62 11.26
CA ALA A 95 0.43 25.34 11.08
C ALA A 95 0.46 26.17 9.78
N GLU A 96 -0.36 25.81 8.79
CA GLU A 96 -0.54 26.52 7.51
C GLU A 96 -1.20 27.88 7.67
N ALA A 97 -1.97 28.10 8.74
CA ALA A 97 -2.61 29.38 9.05
C ALA A 97 -1.61 30.49 9.45
N VAL A 98 -0.35 30.16 9.72
CA VAL A 98 0.68 31.12 10.13
C VAL A 98 1.53 31.53 8.91
N PRO A 99 1.56 32.82 8.52
CA PRO A 99 2.39 33.31 7.42
C PRO A 99 3.86 32.93 7.61
N PHE A 100 4.53 32.52 6.52
CA PHE A 100 5.93 32.05 6.46
C PHE A 100 6.27 30.75 7.22
N LEU A 101 5.65 30.48 8.38
CA LEU A 101 5.81 29.20 9.08
C LEU A 101 5.08 28.08 8.32
N GLY A 102 3.86 28.36 7.83
CA GLY A 102 3.10 27.44 6.98
C GLY A 102 3.88 27.05 5.72
N VAL A 103 4.60 28.00 5.12
CA VAL A 103 5.46 27.78 3.95
C VAL A 103 6.56 26.76 4.24
N ALA A 104 7.28 26.92 5.36
CA ALA A 104 8.32 25.98 5.77
C ALA A 104 7.75 24.60 6.09
N VAL A 105 6.55 24.54 6.71
CA VAL A 105 5.86 23.28 7.01
C VAL A 105 5.41 22.56 5.74
N ILE A 106 4.81 23.26 4.77
CA ILE A 106 4.40 22.70 3.47
C ILE A 106 5.63 22.19 2.71
N ALA A 107 6.70 22.98 2.62
CA ALA A 107 7.92 22.57 1.93
C ALA A 107 8.55 21.33 2.59
N GLY A 108 8.54 21.27 3.93
CA GLY A 108 8.99 20.11 4.69
C GLY A 108 8.09 18.89 4.47
N ALA A 109 6.77 19.06 4.48
CA ALA A 109 5.81 18.00 4.22
C ALA A 109 5.98 17.43 2.81
N LEU A 110 6.09 18.29 1.79
CA LEU A 110 6.32 17.90 0.41
C LEU A 110 7.65 17.14 0.23
N ALA A 111 8.72 17.61 0.89
CA ALA A 111 10.00 16.89 0.87
C ALA A 111 9.89 15.48 1.47
N TYR A 112 9.11 15.32 2.54
CA TYR A 112 8.80 14.00 3.11
C TYR A 112 7.91 13.16 2.19
N ASP A 113 6.92 13.75 1.53
CA ASP A 113 6.03 13.04 0.60
C ASP A 113 6.78 12.54 -0.64
N ILE A 114 7.74 13.32 -1.17
CA ILE A 114 8.63 12.90 -2.26
C ILE A 114 9.45 11.68 -1.81
N LYS A 115 10.03 11.74 -0.62
CA LYS A 115 10.79 10.62 -0.06
C LYS A 115 9.93 9.37 0.12
N ASP A 116 8.75 9.50 0.73
CA ASP A 116 7.86 8.36 0.99
C ASP A 116 7.32 7.76 -0.31
N THR A 117 7.05 8.59 -1.33
CA THR A 117 6.69 8.15 -2.68
C THR A 117 7.83 7.35 -3.33
N CYS A 118 9.06 7.87 -3.27
CA CYS A 118 10.27 7.20 -3.76
C CYS A 118 10.47 5.84 -3.07
N ASP A 119 10.40 5.79 -1.74
CA ASP A 119 10.55 4.54 -0.99
C ASP A 119 9.41 3.55 -1.29
N THR A 120 8.20 4.03 -1.60
CA THR A 120 7.06 3.19 -1.99
C THR A 120 7.23 2.62 -3.39
N ALA A 121 7.64 3.44 -4.37
CA ALA A 121 7.91 3.00 -5.74
C ALA A 121 9.05 1.96 -5.78
N ARG A 122 10.11 2.19 -5.00
CA ARG A 122 11.20 1.22 -4.79
C ARG A 122 10.67 -0.12 -4.28
N ASP A 123 9.81 -0.10 -3.25
CA ASP A 123 9.21 -1.32 -2.70
C ASP A 123 8.28 -2.03 -3.70
N MET A 124 7.59 -1.28 -4.59
CA MET A 124 6.76 -1.86 -5.67
C MET A 124 7.60 -2.52 -6.75
N ALA A 125 8.72 -1.91 -7.16
CA ALA A 125 9.66 -2.52 -8.09
C ALA A 125 10.24 -3.83 -7.52
N GLY A 126 10.56 -3.83 -6.21
CA GLY A 126 10.92 -5.04 -5.48
C GLY A 126 9.85 -6.13 -5.55
N LEU A 127 8.58 -5.75 -5.31
CA LEU A 127 7.47 -6.69 -5.31
C LEU A 127 7.21 -7.30 -6.70
N GLU A 128 7.32 -6.49 -7.76
CA GLU A 128 7.19 -6.96 -9.14
C GLU A 128 8.28 -7.98 -9.49
N ALA A 129 9.53 -7.70 -9.11
CA ALA A 129 10.65 -8.63 -9.30
C ALA A 129 10.45 -9.94 -8.51
N ALA A 130 9.96 -9.85 -7.28
CA ALA A 130 9.65 -11.02 -6.45
C ALA A 130 8.50 -11.86 -7.02
N ALA A 131 7.53 -11.23 -7.69
CA ALA A 131 6.38 -11.90 -8.28
C ALA A 131 6.68 -12.54 -9.65
N SER A 132 7.66 -12.00 -10.38
CA SER A 132 8.03 -12.44 -11.74
C SER A 132 9.20 -13.43 -11.79
N THR A 133 9.94 -13.61 -10.68
CA THR A 133 11.09 -14.51 -10.65
C THR A 133 10.71 -16.00 -10.55
N ASP A 134 11.40 -16.83 -11.33
CA ASP A 134 11.39 -18.29 -11.19
C ASP A 134 12.39 -18.77 -10.11
N GLY A 135 13.20 -17.86 -9.56
CA GLY A 135 14.25 -18.12 -8.56
C GLY A 135 13.81 -17.92 -7.12
N ASP A 136 14.66 -17.26 -6.33
CA ASP A 136 14.35 -16.84 -4.95
C ASP A 136 13.63 -15.47 -4.96
N PRO A 137 12.37 -15.39 -4.51
CA PRO A 137 11.62 -14.12 -4.44
C PRO A 137 12.30 -13.06 -3.57
N GLN A 138 12.96 -13.45 -2.47
CA GLN A 138 13.58 -12.48 -1.57
C GLN A 138 14.83 -11.87 -2.19
N ALA A 139 15.71 -12.69 -2.79
CA ALA A 139 16.88 -12.19 -3.48
C ALA A 139 16.52 -11.29 -4.68
N ALA A 140 15.45 -11.63 -5.41
CA ALA A 140 14.95 -10.80 -6.52
C ALA A 140 14.38 -9.46 -6.01
N PHE A 141 13.64 -9.48 -4.90
CA PHE A 141 13.16 -8.25 -4.24
C PHE A 141 14.34 -7.34 -3.86
N ASP A 142 15.32 -7.88 -3.14
CA ASP A 142 16.44 -7.10 -2.60
C ASP A 142 17.30 -6.52 -3.73
N ALA A 143 17.53 -7.27 -4.81
CA ALA A 143 18.26 -6.80 -5.98
C ALA A 143 17.53 -5.66 -6.70
N ALA A 144 16.20 -5.77 -6.90
CA ALA A 144 15.41 -4.73 -7.54
C ALA A 144 15.32 -3.46 -6.68
N VAL A 145 15.16 -3.60 -5.37
CA VAL A 145 15.19 -2.47 -4.42
C VAL A 145 16.54 -1.75 -4.45
N ALA A 146 17.64 -2.49 -4.51
CA ALA A 146 18.99 -1.92 -4.57
C ALA A 146 19.30 -1.22 -5.89
N ALA A 147 18.71 -1.68 -7.00
CA ALA A 147 18.89 -1.10 -8.32
C ALA A 147 17.97 0.10 -8.60
N PHE A 148 16.93 0.31 -7.80
CA PHE A 148 15.94 1.36 -8.04
C PHE A 148 16.49 2.76 -7.75
N ASP A 149 16.57 3.59 -8.79
CA ASP A 149 16.86 5.01 -8.70
C ASP A 149 15.57 5.84 -8.66
N CYS A 150 15.46 6.74 -7.69
CA CYS A 150 14.32 7.63 -7.58
C CYS A 150 14.39 8.82 -8.52
N ALA A 151 15.56 9.09 -9.13
CA ALA A 151 15.67 10.08 -10.19
C ALA A 151 14.74 9.75 -11.38
N ASP A 152 14.54 8.47 -11.67
CA ASP A 152 13.69 8.00 -12.78
C ASP A 152 12.19 8.34 -12.60
N LEU A 153 11.75 8.64 -11.38
CA LEU A 153 10.36 9.03 -11.09
C LEU A 153 10.08 10.51 -11.40
N ILE A 154 11.11 11.33 -11.48
CA ILE A 154 10.97 12.75 -11.75
C ILE A 154 11.15 12.91 -13.27
N PRO A 155 10.07 13.06 -14.05
CA PRO A 155 10.24 13.42 -15.46
C PRO A 155 11.09 14.69 -15.52
N GLU A 156 11.97 14.80 -16.52
CA GLU A 156 12.71 16.04 -16.76
C GLU A 156 11.70 17.17 -16.97
N VAL A 157 11.40 17.90 -15.90
CA VAL A 157 10.46 19.01 -15.94
C VAL A 157 11.19 20.12 -16.66
N GLU A 158 10.86 20.29 -17.93
CA GLU A 158 11.61 21.10 -18.89
C GLU A 158 11.75 22.58 -18.48
N THR A 159 10.98 23.04 -17.49
CA THR A 159 11.24 24.30 -16.77
C THR A 159 10.77 24.23 -15.32
N LEU A 160 11.65 23.90 -14.37
CA LEU A 160 11.41 24.22 -12.96
C LEU A 160 11.65 25.71 -12.75
N PRO A 161 10.67 26.48 -12.22
CA PRO A 161 10.90 27.87 -11.84
C PRO A 161 12.04 27.95 -10.83
N ASP A 162 12.84 29.01 -10.92
CA ASP A 162 13.96 29.18 -10.00
C ASP A 162 13.47 29.42 -8.55
N ARG A 163 14.37 29.24 -7.59
CA ARG A 163 14.04 29.38 -6.16
C ARG A 163 13.43 30.75 -5.84
N ALA A 164 13.87 31.80 -6.53
CA ALA A 164 13.39 33.16 -6.30
C ALA A 164 11.95 33.32 -6.79
N THR A 165 11.61 32.76 -7.94
CA THR A 165 10.26 32.75 -8.50
C THR A 165 9.31 31.99 -7.59
N ILE A 166 9.72 30.81 -7.10
CA ILE A 166 8.94 30.03 -6.13
C ILE A 166 8.74 30.83 -4.84
N TRP A 167 9.82 31.44 -4.29
CA TRP A 167 9.74 32.19 -3.05
C TRP A 167 8.82 33.41 -3.17
N ASN A 168 8.94 34.18 -4.26
CA ASN A 168 8.10 35.35 -4.49
C ASN A 168 6.63 34.96 -4.59
N ALA A 169 6.31 33.97 -5.45
CA ALA A 169 4.95 33.46 -5.59
C ALA A 169 4.38 32.97 -4.24
N MET A 170 5.20 32.30 -3.44
CA MET A 170 4.80 31.76 -2.14
C MET A 170 4.64 32.85 -1.07
N SER A 171 5.44 33.92 -1.12
CA SER A 171 5.35 35.06 -0.20
C SER A 171 4.17 35.99 -0.51
N GLU A 172 3.74 36.05 -1.77
CA GLU A 172 2.61 36.88 -2.21
C GLU A 172 1.26 36.17 -2.09
N ALA A 173 1.24 34.83 -2.11
CA ALA A 173 0.03 34.03 -2.07
C ALA A 173 -0.93 34.34 -0.89
N PRO A 174 -0.47 34.59 0.36
CA PRO A 174 -1.36 34.94 1.46
C PRO A 174 -2.11 36.26 1.23
N GLN A 175 -1.42 37.27 0.68
CA GLN A 175 -2.02 38.56 0.36
C GLN A 175 -3.06 38.41 -0.75
N GLN A 176 -2.75 37.66 -1.81
CA GLN A 176 -3.69 37.40 -2.91
C GLN A 176 -4.94 36.66 -2.42
N ALA A 177 -4.78 35.69 -1.51
CA ALA A 177 -5.90 35.01 -0.88
C ALA A 177 -6.76 35.98 -0.04
N TRP A 178 -6.14 36.88 0.75
CA TRP A 178 -6.84 37.88 1.55
C TRP A 178 -7.64 38.86 0.68
N GLU A 179 -7.02 39.39 -0.37
CA GLU A 179 -7.67 40.28 -1.35
C GLU A 179 -8.86 39.58 -2.00
N SER A 180 -8.73 38.31 -2.39
CA SER A 180 -9.85 37.55 -2.94
C SER A 180 -11.00 37.37 -1.95
N ALA A 181 -10.71 37.21 -0.66
CA ALA A 181 -11.70 37.02 0.40
C ALA A 181 -12.45 38.33 0.75
N THR A 182 -11.79 39.48 0.66
CA THR A 182 -12.43 40.79 0.90
C THR A 182 -13.60 41.10 -0.03
N GLY A 183 -13.63 40.50 -1.22
CA GLY A 183 -14.78 40.58 -2.13
C GLY A 183 -16.04 39.84 -1.64
N TYR A 184 -15.92 38.95 -0.65
CA TYR A 184 -17.02 38.11 -0.15
C TYR A 184 -17.48 38.46 1.26
N TYR A 185 -16.67 39.17 2.05
CA TYR A 185 -16.97 39.50 3.45
C TYR A 185 -16.78 40.99 3.73
N GLU A 186 -17.86 41.69 4.07
CA GLU A 186 -17.80 43.09 4.53
C GLU A 186 -17.20 43.18 5.95
N GLY A 187 -16.29 44.12 6.17
CA GLY A 187 -15.71 44.40 7.49
C GLY A 187 -14.42 43.64 7.82
N LEU A 188 -13.77 42.99 6.83
CA LEU A 188 -12.43 42.47 7.02
C LEU A 188 -11.41 43.61 7.25
N PRO A 189 -10.51 43.51 8.24
CA PRO A 189 -9.46 44.49 8.46
C PRO A 189 -8.45 44.50 7.31
N ASP A 190 -7.72 45.60 7.18
CA ASP A 190 -6.62 45.71 6.21
C ASP A 190 -5.56 44.63 6.46
N TRP A 191 -4.95 44.13 5.38
CA TRP A 191 -3.87 43.16 5.46
C TRP A 191 -2.67 43.74 6.19
N ASP A 192 -2.35 43.18 7.36
CA ASP A 192 -1.16 43.52 8.14
C ASP A 192 -0.24 42.28 8.23
N PRO A 193 0.92 42.25 7.55
CA PRO A 193 1.86 41.15 7.64
C PRO A 193 2.65 41.09 8.97
N SER A 194 2.46 42.07 9.86
CA SER A 194 3.18 42.20 11.13
C SER A 194 2.42 41.69 12.35
N VAL A 195 1.19 41.17 12.18
CA VAL A 195 0.40 40.65 13.32
C VAL A 195 1.20 39.55 14.05
N PRO A 196 1.49 39.71 15.35
CA PRO A 196 2.39 38.80 16.05
C PRO A 196 1.80 37.39 16.11
N LEU A 197 2.65 36.37 15.98
CA LEU A 197 2.34 34.95 16.22
C LEU A 197 1.45 34.69 17.46
N GLY A 198 1.54 35.54 18.50
CA GLY A 198 0.70 35.46 19.69
C GLY A 198 -0.79 35.78 19.47
N TRP A 199 -1.12 36.71 18.56
CA TRP A 199 -2.52 37.02 18.20
C TRP A 199 -3.14 35.88 17.37
N MET A 200 -2.39 35.30 16.43
CA MET A 200 -2.84 34.11 15.68
C MET A 200 -2.97 32.87 16.56
N GLN A 201 -2.06 32.64 17.52
CA GLN A 201 -2.18 31.53 18.46
C GLN A 201 -3.44 31.63 19.33
N GLY A 202 -3.81 32.84 19.77
CA GLY A 202 -5.06 33.07 20.50
C GLY A 202 -6.30 32.71 19.66
N LYS A 203 -6.36 33.22 18.41
CA LYS A 203 -7.50 32.96 17.52
C LYS A 203 -7.58 31.52 17.00
N LEU A 204 -6.45 30.85 16.80
CA LEU A 204 -6.41 29.41 16.48
C LEU A 204 -6.85 28.56 17.67
N GLY A 205 -6.52 28.98 18.90
CA GLY A 205 -7.04 28.37 20.13
C GLY A 205 -8.56 28.49 20.23
N ASP A 206 -9.11 29.67 19.96
CA ASP A 206 -10.56 29.92 19.94
C ASP A 206 -11.27 29.10 18.84
N LEU A 207 -10.68 29.02 17.64
CA LEU A 207 -11.19 28.23 16.53
C LEU A 207 -11.16 26.73 16.83
N TYR A 208 -10.07 26.22 17.42
CA TYR A 208 -9.96 24.84 17.86
C TYR A 208 -10.98 24.52 18.98
N GLY A 209 -11.17 25.44 19.92
CA GLY A 209 -12.22 25.35 20.94
C GLY A 209 -13.60 25.21 20.30
N TRP A 210 -13.94 26.09 19.35
CA TRP A 210 -15.21 26.04 18.63
C TRP A 210 -15.41 24.74 17.82
N ILE A 211 -14.40 24.29 17.07
CA ILE A 211 -14.45 23.03 16.27
C ILE A 211 -14.57 21.80 17.17
N SER A 212 -13.95 21.81 18.35
CA SER A 212 -14.02 20.71 19.32
C SER A 212 -15.25 20.78 20.24
N GLY A 213 -16.17 21.73 20.02
CA GLY A 213 -17.44 21.86 20.75
C GLY A 213 -17.38 22.68 22.04
N GLY A 214 -16.28 23.40 22.29
CA GLY A 214 -16.14 24.38 23.37
C GLY A 214 -16.55 25.79 22.96
N ALA A 215 -17.17 26.55 23.88
CA ALA A 215 -17.49 27.96 23.65
C ALA A 215 -16.21 28.81 23.53
N PRO A 216 -16.17 29.82 22.64
CA PRO A 216 -14.98 30.67 22.47
C PRO A 216 -14.69 31.46 23.74
N ALA A 217 -13.40 31.61 24.08
CA ALA A 217 -12.95 32.36 25.24
C ALA A 217 -13.09 33.87 24.97
N GLY A 218 -14.24 34.44 25.34
CA GLY A 218 -14.48 35.88 25.21
C GLY A 218 -15.93 36.31 25.02
N ALA A 219 -16.92 35.44 25.24
CA ALA A 219 -18.32 35.86 25.33
C ALA A 219 -18.63 36.39 26.74
N GLU A 220 -18.22 37.63 27.02
CA GLU A 220 -18.87 38.53 27.98
C GLU A 220 -19.44 39.74 27.24
#